data_AF-A0A5E4M6Y3-F1
#
_entry.id   AF-A0A5E4M6Y3-F1
#
_cell.length_a   1.000
_cell.length_b   1.000
_cell.length_c   1.000
_cell.angle_alpha   90.00
_cell.angle_beta   90.00
_cell.angle_gamma   90.00
#
_symmetry.space_group_name_H-M   'P 1'
#
loop_
_entity.id
_entity.type
_entity.pdbx_description
1 polymer ?
#
loop_
_entity_poly.entity_id
_entity_poly.type
_entity_poly.pdbx_seq_one_letter_code
_entity_poly.pdbx_strand_id
1 'polypeptide(L)'
;MWKSFDWVDLFPTKKSFIVFVLYIGFSMNHGLLVKLSQDKGIYTYNIVSVILMTEFMKLFISLILYLKDNPLNSIIDQTRKNYTVIFLYLVPSILYCVYNNLAFVNLSAFDPTTYFIFLQLRVILTGIVYQCLFKKDLSKIQWLSLILLTIGCMIKELKTEDGIRPLSNGYLTSLLLMFIQILSSCLAGVYNEYLLKEGQGIKINIYIQNMYMYFDSILCNFVLWITVKYENDHYTSDIDLFKNKMVCKIIFGYWFS
;
A
#
# COMPACT_ATOMS: atom_id res chain seq x y z
N MET A 1 9.71 -6.52 -36.32
CA MET A 1 8.25 -6.50 -36.56
C MET A 1 7.60 -5.85 -35.35
N TRP A 2 7.46 -4.52 -35.36
CA TRP A 2 6.74 -3.80 -34.31
C TRP A 2 5.25 -4.01 -34.58
N LYS A 3 4.55 -4.75 -33.71
CA LYS A 3 3.09 -4.75 -33.73
C LYS A 3 2.64 -3.30 -33.57
N SER A 4 1.74 -2.83 -34.43
CA SER A 4 1.11 -1.52 -34.28
C SER A 4 0.53 -1.40 -32.86
N PHE A 5 0.73 -0.25 -32.23
CA PHE A 5 0.20 0.03 -30.90
C PHE A 5 -1.33 0.12 -30.98
N ASP A 6 -2.01 -1.02 -30.80
CA ASP A 6 -3.45 -1.07 -30.83
C ASP A 6 -4.01 -0.64 -29.47
N TRP A 7 -4.64 0.53 -29.45
CA TRP A 7 -5.36 1.07 -28.29
C TRP A 7 -6.42 0.11 -27.73
N VAL A 8 -6.88 -0.82 -28.56
CA VAL A 8 -7.84 -1.89 -28.20
C VAL A 8 -7.22 -2.91 -27.25
N ASP A 9 -5.91 -3.19 -27.37
CA ASP A 9 -5.19 -4.09 -26.45
C ASP A 9 -5.00 -3.43 -25.07
N LEU A 10 -4.83 -2.09 -25.04
CA LEU A 10 -4.63 -1.34 -23.79
C LEU A 10 -5.96 -1.04 -23.07
N PHE A 11 -7.01 -0.70 -23.81
CA PHE A 11 -8.33 -0.39 -23.29
C PHE A 11 -9.42 -1.19 -24.01
N PRO A 12 -9.70 -2.43 -23.55
CA PRO A 12 -10.67 -3.30 -24.22
C PRO A 12 -12.10 -2.76 -24.14
N THR A 13 -12.40 -1.84 -23.21
CA THR A 13 -13.72 -1.21 -23.08
C THR A 13 -13.61 0.28 -22.79
N LYS A 14 -14.64 1.04 -23.22
CA LYS A 14 -14.79 2.46 -22.87
C LYS A 14 -14.79 2.69 -21.34
N LYS A 15 -15.33 1.73 -20.58
CA LYS A 15 -15.33 1.76 -19.11
C LYS A 15 -13.91 1.65 -18.53
N SER A 16 -13.06 0.77 -19.09
CA SER A 16 -11.66 0.63 -18.66
C SER A 16 -10.87 1.94 -18.85
N PHE A 17 -11.07 2.60 -19.99
CA PHE A 17 -10.44 3.90 -20.25
C PHE A 17 -10.90 4.98 -19.26
N ILE A 18 -12.19 5.06 -18.96
CA ILE A 18 -12.73 6.00 -17.97
C ILE A 18 -12.13 5.72 -16.58
N VAL A 19 -12.07 4.46 -16.16
CA VAL A 19 -11.47 4.06 -14.88
C VAL A 19 -9.99 4.46 -14.83
N PHE A 20 -9.24 4.28 -15.91
CA PHE A 20 -7.84 4.68 -16.01
C PHE A 20 -7.64 6.19 -15.87
N VAL A 21 -8.41 7.01 -16.60
CA VAL A 21 -8.32 8.47 -16.51
C VAL A 21 -8.69 8.97 -15.12
N LEU A 22 -9.78 8.44 -14.54
CA LEU A 22 -10.18 8.76 -13.17
C LEU A 22 -9.10 8.38 -12.16
N TYR A 23 -8.51 7.18 -12.31
CA TYR A 23 -7.44 6.71 -11.45
C TYR A 23 -6.22 7.65 -11.50
N ILE A 24 -5.78 8.07 -12.68
CA ILE A 24 -4.66 9.02 -12.83
C ILE A 24 -5.01 10.36 -12.17
N GLY A 25 -6.20 10.91 -12.47
CA GLY A 25 -6.64 12.19 -11.90
C GLY A 25 -6.68 12.15 -10.37
N PHE A 26 -7.28 11.11 -9.80
CA PHE A 26 -7.32 10.93 -8.34
C PHE A 26 -5.93 10.70 -7.74
N SER A 27 -5.07 9.92 -8.38
CA SER A 27 -3.72 9.63 -7.90
C SER A 27 -2.85 10.91 -7.85
N MET A 28 -2.93 11.75 -8.89
CA MET A 28 -2.25 13.04 -8.92
C MET A 28 -2.79 14.00 -7.85
N ASN A 29 -4.12 14.09 -7.72
CA ASN A 29 -4.76 14.97 -6.74
C ASN A 29 -4.48 14.52 -5.30
N HIS A 30 -4.45 13.22 -5.03
CA HIS A 30 -4.16 12.68 -3.70
C HIS A 30 -2.81 13.16 -3.17
N GLY A 31 -1.74 13.06 -3.97
CA GLY A 31 -0.41 13.53 -3.55
C GLY A 31 -0.36 15.02 -3.26
N LEU A 32 -1.03 15.83 -4.09
CA LEU A 32 -1.12 17.28 -3.89
C LEU A 32 -1.91 17.62 -2.61
N LEU A 33 -3.06 16.99 -2.39
CA LEU A 33 -3.91 17.21 -1.23
C LEU A 33 -3.20 16.83 0.08
N VAL A 34 -2.47 15.71 0.10
CA VAL A 34 -1.67 15.31 1.27
C VAL A 34 -0.59 16.34 1.57
N LYS A 35 0.07 16.90 0.56
CA LYS A 35 1.07 17.95 0.76
C LYS A 35 0.46 19.28 1.24
N LEU A 36 -0.68 19.68 0.68
CA LEU A 36 -1.41 20.87 1.11
C LEU A 36 -1.98 20.74 2.54
N SER A 37 -2.22 19.51 3.01
CA SER A 37 -2.68 19.25 4.38
C SER A 37 -1.59 19.44 5.45
N GLN A 38 -0.32 19.61 5.06
CA GLN A 38 0.77 19.88 5.99
C GLN A 38 0.77 21.35 6.40
N ASP A 39 0.83 21.63 7.70
CA ASP A 39 1.11 22.98 8.20
C ASP A 39 2.61 23.09 8.51
N LYS A 40 3.32 23.95 7.78
CA LYS A 40 4.77 24.19 7.93
C LYS A 40 5.63 22.91 7.90
N GLY A 41 5.25 21.92 7.10
CA GLY A 41 5.98 20.66 6.94
C GLY A 41 5.76 19.63 8.05
N ILE A 42 4.88 19.92 9.01
CA ILE A 42 4.50 18.99 10.08
C ILE A 42 3.04 18.57 9.87
N TYR A 43 2.77 17.28 9.98
CA TYR A 43 1.41 16.77 10.00
C TYR A 43 0.80 17.06 11.36
N THR A 44 -0.19 17.94 11.41
CA THR A 44 -0.93 18.28 12.64
C THR A 44 -1.92 17.17 13.06
N TYR A 45 -2.03 16.12 12.25
CA TYR A 45 -2.90 14.97 12.46
C TYR A 45 -2.12 13.67 12.57
N ASN A 46 -2.69 12.69 13.28
CA ASN A 46 -2.09 11.37 13.41
C ASN A 46 -2.28 10.57 12.11
N ILE A 47 -1.18 10.29 11.42
CA ILE A 47 -1.13 9.55 10.15
C ILE A 47 -1.74 8.15 10.30
N VAL A 48 -1.58 7.50 11.46
CA VAL A 48 -2.11 6.15 11.72
C VAL A 48 -3.65 6.15 11.73
N SER A 49 -4.28 7.20 12.28
CA SER A 49 -5.74 7.33 12.28
C SER A 49 -6.31 7.55 10.89
N VAL A 50 -5.60 8.32 10.05
CA VAL A 50 -6.00 8.52 8.65
C VAL A 50 -5.95 7.19 7.89
N ILE A 51 -4.89 6.40 8.08
CA ILE A 51 -4.77 5.08 7.46
C ILE A 51 -5.93 4.18 7.87
N LEU A 52 -6.22 4.07 9.17
CA LEU A 52 -7.34 3.26 9.67
C LEU A 52 -8.68 3.73 9.08
N MET A 53 -8.95 5.04 9.06
CA MET A 53 -10.17 5.59 8.47
C MET A 53 -10.27 5.26 6.97
N THR A 54 -9.17 5.33 6.22
CA THR A 54 -9.18 4.96 4.80
C THR A 54 -9.49 3.48 4.58
N GLU A 55 -8.99 2.58 5.43
CA GLU A 55 -9.31 1.14 5.35
C GLU A 55 -10.78 0.89 5.71
N PHE A 56 -11.32 1.56 6.73
CA PHE A 56 -12.75 1.50 7.06
C PHE A 56 -13.63 2.02 5.92
N MET A 57 -13.27 3.13 5.28
CA MET A 57 -14.01 3.65 4.13
C MET A 57 -13.98 2.67 2.95
N LYS A 58 -12.83 2.08 2.63
CA LYS A 58 -12.73 1.08 1.55
C LYS A 58 -13.55 -0.17 1.85
N LEU A 59 -13.55 -0.62 3.11
CA LEU A 59 -14.39 -1.73 3.57
C LEU A 59 -15.87 -1.41 3.39
N PHE A 60 -16.30 -0.21 3.81
CA PHE A 60 -17.69 0.23 3.71
C PHE A 60 -18.15 0.38 2.24
N ILE A 61 -17.31 0.95 1.37
CA ILE A 61 -17.60 1.06 -0.07
C ILE A 61 -17.71 -0.34 -0.69
N SER A 62 -16.81 -1.26 -0.35
CA SER A 62 -16.85 -2.64 -0.85
C SER A 62 -18.11 -3.35 -0.40
N LEU A 63 -18.59 -3.06 0.82
CA LEU A 63 -19.84 -3.58 1.36
C LEU A 63 -21.04 -3.07 0.56
N ILE A 64 -21.15 -1.77 0.35
CA ILE A 64 -22.25 -1.19 -0.44
C ILE A 64 -22.26 -1.76 -1.87
N LEU A 65 -21.09 -1.85 -2.51
CA LEU A 65 -20.98 -2.38 -3.87
C LEU A 65 -21.39 -3.85 -3.96
N TYR A 66 -21.04 -4.67 -2.96
CA TYR A 66 -21.49 -6.06 -2.92
C TYR A 66 -23.00 -6.17 -2.69
N LEU A 67 -23.55 -5.34 -1.79
CA LEU A 67 -24.97 -5.37 -1.42
C LEU A 67 -25.92 -4.91 -2.51
N LYS A 68 -25.39 -4.15 -3.47
CA LYS A 68 -26.16 -3.76 -4.66
C LYS A 68 -26.64 -4.97 -5.46
N ASP A 69 -25.80 -6.00 -5.56
CA ASP A 69 -26.02 -7.16 -6.42
C ASP A 69 -26.40 -8.43 -5.64
N ASN A 70 -26.23 -8.45 -4.30
CA ASN A 70 -26.42 -9.64 -3.46
C ASN A 70 -26.95 -9.30 -2.04
N PRO A 71 -27.73 -10.17 -1.39
CA PRO A 71 -28.19 -9.96 -0.01
C PRO A 71 -27.07 -10.11 1.03
N LEU A 72 -27.21 -9.49 2.21
CA LEU A 72 -26.22 -9.59 3.31
C LEU A 72 -25.89 -11.03 3.73
N ASN A 73 -26.90 -11.91 3.74
CA ASN A 73 -26.72 -13.30 4.20
C ASN A 73 -25.76 -14.10 3.31
N SER A 74 -25.65 -13.75 2.03
CA SER A 74 -24.72 -14.44 1.13
C SER A 74 -23.25 -14.14 1.44
N ILE A 75 -22.95 -13.02 2.14
CA ILE A 75 -21.60 -12.74 2.64
C ILE A 75 -21.21 -13.83 3.63
N ILE A 76 -22.03 -14.04 4.67
CA ILE A 76 -21.74 -14.99 5.76
C ILE A 76 -21.60 -16.41 5.19
N ASP A 77 -22.47 -16.81 4.26
CA ASP A 77 -22.41 -18.12 3.62
C ASP A 77 -21.15 -18.28 2.75
N GLN A 78 -20.75 -17.26 1.98
CA GLN A 78 -19.54 -17.29 1.18
C GLN A 78 -18.28 -17.26 2.05
N THR A 79 -18.30 -16.53 3.17
CA THR A 79 -17.22 -16.47 4.16
C THR A 79 -17.04 -17.80 4.87
N ARG A 80 -18.13 -18.45 5.31
CA ARG A 80 -18.05 -19.77 5.93
C ARG A 80 -17.53 -20.82 4.96
N LYS A 81 -17.95 -20.78 3.69
CA LYS A 81 -17.48 -21.74 2.67
C LYS A 81 -16.03 -21.52 2.24
N ASN A 82 -15.55 -20.28 2.26
CA ASN A 82 -14.23 -19.91 1.76
C ASN A 82 -13.30 -19.33 2.84
N TYR A 83 -13.43 -19.78 4.08
CA TYR A 83 -12.63 -19.28 5.21
C TYR A 83 -11.12 -19.40 4.97
N THR A 84 -10.67 -20.40 4.21
CA THR A 84 -9.26 -20.56 3.80
C THR A 84 -8.74 -19.33 3.05
N VAL A 85 -9.58 -18.68 2.25
CA VAL A 85 -9.17 -17.51 1.47
C VAL A 85 -8.92 -16.30 2.36
N ILE A 86 -9.64 -16.17 3.48
CA ILE A 86 -9.36 -15.13 4.49
C ILE A 86 -7.94 -15.29 5.01
N PHE A 87 -7.54 -16.51 5.40
CA PHE A 87 -6.17 -16.76 5.85
C PHE A 87 -5.11 -16.54 4.76
N LEU A 88 -5.45 -16.69 3.48
CA LEU A 88 -4.54 -16.33 2.38
C LEU A 88 -4.38 -14.81 2.25
N TYR A 89 -5.45 -14.02 2.45
CA TYR A 89 -5.40 -12.55 2.46
C TYR A 89 -4.71 -11.95 3.70
N LEU A 90 -4.49 -12.75 4.74
CA LEU A 90 -3.64 -12.37 5.87
C LEU A 90 -2.19 -12.13 5.46
N VAL A 91 -1.64 -12.94 4.53
CA VAL A 91 -0.25 -12.83 4.06
C VAL A 91 0.03 -11.44 3.44
N PRO A 92 -0.71 -10.97 2.42
CA PRO A 92 -0.48 -9.64 1.87
C PRO A 92 -0.73 -8.53 2.91
N SER A 93 -1.71 -8.70 3.80
CA SER A 93 -2.01 -7.73 4.85
C SER A 93 -0.85 -7.55 5.84
N ILE A 94 -0.23 -8.64 6.29
CA ILE A 94 0.98 -8.60 7.13
C ILE A 94 2.13 -7.94 6.37
N LEU A 95 2.35 -8.28 5.10
CA LEU A 95 3.42 -7.69 4.29
C LEU A 95 3.21 -6.18 4.07
N TYR A 96 1.97 -5.73 3.87
CA TYR A 96 1.64 -4.30 3.81
C TYR A 96 1.88 -3.59 5.15
N CYS A 97 1.53 -4.24 6.26
CA CYS A 97 1.80 -3.72 7.60
C CYS A 97 3.32 -3.57 7.85
N VAL A 98 4.10 -4.60 7.52
CA VAL A 98 5.57 -4.58 7.60
C VAL A 98 6.14 -3.46 6.72
N TYR A 99 5.69 -3.34 5.47
CA TYR A 99 6.10 -2.27 4.56
C TYR A 99 5.84 -0.88 5.14
N ASN A 100 4.62 -0.64 5.64
CA ASN A 100 4.23 0.65 6.18
C ASN A 100 5.10 1.04 7.39
N ASN A 101 5.34 0.11 8.31
CA ASN A 101 6.18 0.38 9.48
C ASN A 101 7.66 0.61 9.11
N LEU A 102 8.22 -0.24 8.24
CA LEU A 102 9.59 -0.07 7.76
C LEU A 102 9.79 1.22 6.97
N ALA A 103 8.76 1.72 6.27
CA ALA A 103 8.83 2.99 5.57
C ALA A 103 9.15 4.16 6.52
N PHE A 104 8.52 4.20 7.70
CA PHE A 104 8.81 5.23 8.71
C PHE A 104 10.23 5.08 9.27
N VAL A 105 10.66 3.85 9.57
CA VAL A 105 12.01 3.58 10.07
C VAL A 105 13.07 3.99 9.05
N ASN A 106 12.90 3.61 7.77
CA ASN A 106 13.86 3.91 6.72
C ASN A 106 13.86 5.39 6.32
N LEU A 107 12.72 6.09 6.37
CA LEU A 107 12.68 7.55 6.20
C LEU A 107 13.44 8.31 7.30
N SER A 108 13.58 7.73 8.50
CA SER A 108 14.40 8.31 9.57
C SER A 108 15.89 7.99 9.43
N ALA A 109 16.23 6.87 8.77
CA ALA A 109 17.60 6.38 8.62
C ALA A 109 18.30 6.93 7.36
N PHE A 110 17.56 7.18 6.28
CA PHE A 110 18.09 7.66 5.00
C PHE A 110 17.62 9.08 4.70
N ASP A 111 18.43 9.83 3.94
CA ASP A 111 17.95 11.07 3.33
C ASP A 111 16.81 10.78 2.33
N PRO A 112 15.83 11.70 2.18
CA PRO A 112 14.67 11.46 1.32
C PRO A 112 15.04 11.11 -0.12
N THR A 113 16.06 11.78 -0.69
CA THR A 113 16.54 11.55 -2.05
C THR A 113 17.00 10.10 -2.25
N THR A 114 17.90 9.62 -1.37
CA THR A 114 18.40 8.24 -1.40
C THR A 114 17.27 7.24 -1.20
N TYR A 115 16.37 7.47 -0.23
CA TYR A 115 15.22 6.61 0.02
C TYR A 115 14.33 6.45 -1.21
N PHE A 116 13.97 7.54 -1.88
CA PHE A 116 13.10 7.48 -3.07
C PHE A 116 13.80 6.82 -4.27
N ILE A 117 15.12 6.98 -4.42
CA ILE A 117 15.90 6.26 -5.45
C ILE A 117 15.82 4.75 -5.21
N PHE A 118 16.07 4.29 -3.98
CA PHE A 118 15.96 2.87 -3.64
C PHE A 118 14.55 2.32 -3.85
N LEU A 119 13.51 3.11 -3.55
CA LEU A 119 12.13 2.71 -3.83
C LEU A 119 11.84 2.47 -5.32
N GLN A 120 12.62 3.04 -6.26
CA GLN A 120 12.43 2.76 -7.68
C GLN A 120 12.84 1.34 -8.07
N LEU A 121 13.76 0.70 -7.32
CA LEU A 121 14.10 -0.71 -7.52
C LEU A 121 12.89 -1.65 -7.36
N ARG A 122 11.85 -1.19 -6.66
CA ARG A 122 10.56 -1.87 -6.55
C ARG A 122 9.98 -2.25 -7.92
N VAL A 123 10.15 -1.41 -8.94
CA VAL A 123 9.61 -1.68 -10.29
C VAL A 123 10.20 -2.96 -10.87
N ILE A 124 11.53 -3.09 -10.80
CA ILE A 124 12.27 -4.27 -11.26
C ILE A 124 11.89 -5.50 -10.43
N LEU A 125 11.92 -5.37 -9.09
CA LEU A 125 11.60 -6.48 -8.19
C LEU A 125 10.15 -6.97 -8.36
N THR A 126 9.20 -6.06 -8.61
CA THR A 126 7.81 -6.42 -8.92
C THR A 126 7.74 -7.29 -10.18
N GLY A 127 8.53 -6.97 -11.22
CA GLY A 127 8.65 -7.80 -12.41
C GLY A 127 9.18 -9.21 -12.13
N ILE A 128 10.22 -9.34 -11.30
CA ILE A 128 10.78 -10.65 -10.89
C ILE A 128 9.74 -11.47 -10.12
N VAL A 129 9.12 -10.85 -9.11
CA VAL A 129 8.10 -11.50 -8.28
C VAL A 129 6.89 -11.90 -9.14
N TYR A 130 6.51 -11.07 -10.11
CA TYR A 130 5.45 -11.37 -11.07
C TYR A 130 5.76 -12.63 -11.89
N GLN A 131 6.96 -12.76 -12.46
CA GLN A 131 7.34 -13.98 -13.18
C GLN A 131 7.31 -15.21 -12.27
N CYS A 132 7.78 -15.07 -11.02
CA CYS A 132 7.82 -16.17 -10.07
C CYS A 132 6.42 -16.66 -9.67
N LEU A 133 5.51 -15.74 -9.33
CA LEU A 133 4.15 -16.08 -8.86
C LEU A 133 3.22 -16.50 -10.01
N PHE A 134 3.20 -15.75 -11.11
CA PHE A 134 2.33 -16.06 -12.25
C PHE A 134 2.92 -17.12 -13.20
N LYS A 135 4.18 -17.53 -13.00
CA LYS A 135 4.92 -18.47 -13.88
C LYS A 135 4.84 -18.06 -15.35
N LYS A 136 4.83 -16.75 -15.62
CA LYS A 136 4.76 -16.16 -16.96
C LYS A 136 6.05 -15.44 -17.25
N ASP A 137 6.66 -15.74 -18.38
CA ASP A 137 7.91 -15.11 -18.77
C ASP A 137 7.71 -13.74 -19.42
N LEU A 138 8.45 -12.75 -18.92
CA LEU A 138 8.52 -11.43 -19.54
C LEU A 138 9.53 -11.45 -20.69
N SER A 139 9.13 -10.87 -21.82
CA SER A 139 9.99 -10.72 -22.99
C SER A 139 11.18 -9.78 -22.69
N LYS A 140 12.29 -9.97 -23.43
CA LYS A 140 13.48 -9.08 -23.35
C LYS A 140 13.12 -7.60 -23.54
N ILE A 141 12.14 -7.31 -24.39
CA ILE A 141 11.67 -5.92 -24.64
C ILE A 141 10.89 -5.39 -23.44
N GLN A 142 10.08 -6.21 -22.77
CA GLN A 142 9.36 -5.83 -21.56
C GLN A 142 10.35 -5.57 -20.42
N TRP A 143 11.37 -6.41 -20.29
CA TRP A 143 12.49 -6.22 -19.37
C TRP A 143 13.25 -4.92 -19.60
N LEU A 144 13.62 -4.63 -20.86
CA LEU A 144 14.24 -3.36 -21.22
C LEU A 144 13.34 -2.16 -20.89
N SER A 145 12.03 -2.29 -21.10
CA SER A 145 11.06 -1.24 -20.77
C SER A 145 10.97 -0.98 -19.27
N LEU A 146 10.99 -2.02 -18.43
CA LEU A 146 10.99 -1.90 -16.97
C LEU A 146 12.27 -1.23 -16.45
N ILE A 147 13.42 -1.60 -17.00
CA ILE A 147 14.71 -0.98 -16.66
C ILE A 147 14.70 0.49 -17.07
N LEU A 148 14.27 0.80 -18.29
CA LEU A 148 14.17 2.16 -18.78
C LEU A 148 13.23 3.03 -17.92
N LEU A 149 12.08 2.48 -17.51
CA LEU A 149 11.15 3.15 -16.61
C LEU A 149 11.78 3.43 -15.24
N THR A 150 12.50 2.46 -14.70
CA THR A 150 13.19 2.58 -13.40
C THR A 150 14.24 3.69 -13.45
N ILE A 151 15.07 3.73 -14.50
CA ILE A 151 16.08 4.77 -14.71
C ILE A 151 15.40 6.15 -14.87
N GLY A 152 14.33 6.25 -15.66
CA GLY A 152 13.57 7.48 -15.83
C GLY A 152 13.02 8.04 -14.52
N CYS A 153 12.49 7.17 -13.64
CA CYS A 153 12.05 7.56 -12.32
C CYS A 153 13.23 7.97 -11.41
N MET A 154 14.35 7.26 -11.43
CA MET A 154 15.53 7.61 -10.63
C MET A 154 16.10 8.99 -11.01
N ILE A 155 16.18 9.29 -12.31
CA ILE A 155 16.64 10.61 -12.80
C ILE A 155 15.75 11.75 -12.28
N LYS A 156 14.44 11.50 -12.13
CA LYS A 156 13.51 12.49 -11.58
C LYS A 156 13.80 12.77 -10.11
N GLU A 157 14.08 11.74 -9.31
CA GLU A 157 14.30 11.87 -7.86
C GLU A 157 15.69 12.47 -7.53
N LEU A 158 16.68 12.34 -8.43
CA LEU A 158 18.03 12.90 -8.25
C LEU A 158 18.10 14.44 -8.17
N LYS A 159 17.03 15.16 -8.54
CA LYS A 159 17.03 16.64 -8.60
C LYS A 159 16.93 17.34 -7.22
N THR A 160 17.07 16.60 -6.12
CA THR A 160 17.02 17.13 -4.76
C THR A 160 18.40 17.01 -4.10
N GLU A 161 19.19 18.09 -4.14
CA GLU A 161 20.41 18.29 -3.33
C GLU A 161 20.07 18.22 -1.82
N ASP A 162 20.91 17.86 -0.85
CA ASP A 162 22.37 17.83 -0.72
C ASP A 162 22.76 16.87 0.43
N GLY A 163 23.96 16.28 0.37
CA GLY A 163 24.66 15.73 1.55
C GLY A 163 24.68 14.20 1.69
N ILE A 164 25.74 13.57 1.17
CA ILE A 164 26.12 12.19 1.50
C ILE A 164 26.46 12.15 3.01
N ARG A 165 25.56 11.59 3.83
CA ARG A 165 25.86 11.33 5.24
C ARG A 165 26.91 10.21 5.33
N PRO A 166 27.94 10.33 6.20
CA PRO A 166 28.97 9.32 6.32
C PRO A 166 28.38 7.97 6.77
N LEU A 167 28.90 6.89 6.18
CA LEU A 167 28.53 5.51 6.43
C LEU A 167 28.76 5.15 7.90
N SER A 168 27.70 5.10 8.72
CA SER A 168 27.80 4.65 10.12
C SER A 168 27.81 3.12 10.20
N ASN A 169 28.27 2.57 11.33
CA ASN A 169 28.28 1.13 11.60
C ASN A 169 26.89 0.46 11.58
N GLY A 170 25.79 1.23 11.45
CA GLY A 170 24.42 0.75 11.27
C GLY A 170 23.93 0.73 9.82
N TYR A 171 24.72 1.20 8.84
CA TYR A 171 24.28 1.35 7.45
C TYR A 171 23.87 0.03 6.78
N LEU A 172 24.58 -1.07 7.08
CA LEU A 172 24.21 -2.40 6.59
C LEU A 172 22.85 -2.84 7.10
N THR A 173 22.54 -2.58 8.38
CA THR A 173 21.23 -2.89 8.96
C THR A 173 20.13 -2.05 8.31
N SER A 174 20.37 -0.75 8.10
CA SER A 174 19.42 0.11 7.39
C SER A 174 19.19 -0.32 5.95
N LEU A 175 20.23 -0.75 5.23
CA LEU A 175 20.09 -1.32 3.87
C LEU A 175 19.28 -2.61 3.87
N LEU A 176 19.52 -3.51 4.83
CA LEU A 176 18.74 -4.75 4.96
C LEU A 176 17.26 -4.45 5.24
N LEU A 177 16.97 -3.52 6.15
CA LEU A 177 15.60 -3.09 6.45
C LEU A 177 14.91 -2.46 5.23
N MET A 178 15.64 -1.67 4.45
CA MET A 178 15.16 -1.10 3.19
C MET A 178 14.88 -2.19 2.14
N PHE A 179 15.75 -3.18 2.01
CA PHE A 179 15.51 -4.30 1.10
C PHE A 179 14.28 -5.12 1.52
N ILE A 180 14.13 -5.43 2.81
CA ILE A 180 12.95 -6.11 3.36
C ILE A 180 11.68 -5.30 3.10
N GLN A 181 11.73 -3.98 3.27
CA GLN A 181 10.60 -3.10 2.96
C GLN A 181 10.18 -3.24 1.50
N ILE A 182 11.12 -3.09 0.56
CA ILE A 182 10.82 -3.13 -0.87
C ILE A 182 10.31 -4.51 -1.26
N LEU A 183 10.94 -5.58 -0.77
CA LEU A 183 10.52 -6.95 -1.03
C LEU A 183 9.09 -7.20 -0.51
N SER A 184 8.77 -6.72 0.70
CA SER A 184 7.43 -6.83 1.28
C SER A 184 6.38 -6.12 0.43
N SER A 185 6.69 -4.91 -0.08
CA SER A 185 5.81 -4.19 -1.00
C SER A 185 5.55 -4.96 -2.29
N CYS A 186 6.60 -5.52 -2.91
CA CYS A 186 6.49 -6.28 -4.16
C CYS A 186 5.68 -7.56 -3.95
N LEU A 187 6.02 -8.34 -2.92
CA LEU A 187 5.33 -9.59 -2.59
C LEU A 187 3.87 -9.34 -2.27
N ALA A 188 3.55 -8.34 -1.44
CA ALA A 188 2.16 -8.01 -1.10
C ALA A 188 1.35 -7.62 -2.33
N GLY A 189 1.91 -6.77 -3.20
CA GLY A 189 1.26 -6.31 -4.42
C GLY A 189 0.96 -7.45 -5.39
N VAL A 190 1.98 -8.21 -5.78
CA VAL A 190 1.84 -9.28 -6.76
C VAL A 190 1.04 -10.45 -6.20
N TYR A 191 1.20 -10.80 -4.91
CA TYR A 191 0.43 -11.88 -4.29
C TYR A 191 -1.05 -11.51 -4.17
N ASN A 192 -1.37 -10.26 -3.83
CA ASN A 192 -2.76 -9.78 -3.85
C ASN A 192 -3.35 -9.89 -5.27
N GLU A 193 -2.61 -9.49 -6.29
CA GLU A 193 -3.03 -9.65 -7.69
C GLU A 193 -3.19 -11.12 -8.08
N TYR A 194 -2.30 -11.99 -7.60
CA TYR A 194 -2.38 -13.43 -7.81
C TYR A 194 -3.64 -14.02 -7.18
N LEU A 195 -4.03 -13.62 -5.96
CA LEU A 195 -5.28 -14.07 -5.34
C LEU A 195 -6.54 -13.54 -6.06
N LEU A 196 -6.47 -12.35 -6.66
CA LEU A 196 -7.58 -11.78 -7.43
C LEU A 196 -7.76 -12.47 -8.78
N LYS A 197 -6.66 -12.77 -9.49
CA LYS A 197 -6.69 -13.24 -10.89
C LYS A 197 -6.51 -14.74 -11.04
N GLU A 198 -5.83 -15.39 -10.09
CA GLU A 198 -5.49 -16.81 -10.12
C GLU A 198 -5.78 -17.48 -8.75
N GLY A 199 -5.58 -18.80 -8.64
CA GLY A 199 -5.72 -19.54 -7.39
C GLY A 199 -7.16 -19.73 -6.87
N GLN A 200 -7.31 -19.81 -5.54
CA GLN A 200 -8.59 -20.11 -4.87
C GLN A 200 -9.55 -18.91 -4.86
N GLY A 201 -9.05 -17.71 -5.11
CA GLY A 201 -9.82 -16.48 -5.06
C GLY A 201 -10.72 -16.23 -6.28
N ILE A 202 -10.41 -16.78 -7.45
CA ILE A 202 -11.16 -16.60 -8.70
C ILE A 202 -12.65 -16.91 -8.55
N LYS A 203 -13.00 -17.86 -7.68
CA LYS A 203 -14.38 -18.31 -7.44
C LYS A 203 -15.20 -17.33 -6.60
N ILE A 204 -14.58 -16.31 -6.03
CA ILE A 204 -15.17 -15.38 -5.08
C ILE A 204 -15.32 -14.02 -5.74
N ASN A 205 -16.41 -13.32 -5.42
CA ASN A 205 -16.61 -11.97 -5.91
C ASN A 205 -15.48 -11.03 -5.42
N ILE A 206 -14.94 -10.22 -6.33
CA ILE A 206 -13.85 -9.26 -6.06
C ILE A 206 -14.17 -8.36 -4.85
N TYR A 207 -15.42 -7.97 -4.65
CA TYR A 207 -15.79 -7.14 -3.49
C TYR A 207 -15.61 -7.87 -2.16
N ILE A 208 -15.91 -9.16 -2.09
CA ILE A 208 -15.68 -9.98 -0.88
C ILE A 208 -14.18 -10.18 -0.65
N GLN A 209 -13.42 -10.40 -1.71
CA GLN A 209 -11.96 -10.52 -1.61
C GLN A 209 -11.33 -9.25 -1.04
N ASN A 210 -11.77 -8.08 -1.55
CA ASN A 210 -11.35 -6.78 -1.02
C ASN A 210 -11.76 -6.60 0.44
N MET A 211 -12.96 -7.06 0.84
CA MET A 211 -13.35 -7.04 2.26
C MET A 211 -12.42 -7.85 3.15
N TYR A 212 -12.03 -9.06 2.73
CA TYR A 212 -11.09 -9.88 3.51
C TYR A 212 -9.75 -9.18 3.68
N MET A 213 -9.21 -8.62 2.59
CA MET A 213 -7.97 -7.85 2.63
C MET A 213 -8.05 -6.65 3.59
N TYR A 214 -9.10 -5.83 3.51
CA TYR A 214 -9.24 -4.65 4.38
C TYR A 214 -9.50 -5.04 5.84
N PHE A 215 -10.26 -6.11 6.08
CA PHE A 215 -10.48 -6.63 7.42
C PHE A 215 -9.19 -7.14 8.07
N ASP A 216 -8.41 -7.95 7.35
CA ASP A 216 -7.12 -8.47 7.82
C ASP A 216 -6.09 -7.33 8.02
N SER A 217 -6.12 -6.30 7.17
CA SER A 217 -5.32 -5.08 7.31
C SER A 217 -5.66 -4.32 8.60
N ILE A 218 -6.94 -4.13 8.92
CA ILE A 218 -7.38 -3.50 10.18
C ILE A 218 -6.93 -4.34 11.39
N LEU A 219 -7.11 -5.66 11.34
CA LEU A 219 -6.67 -6.56 12.40
C LEU A 219 -5.16 -6.50 12.61
N CYS A 220 -4.36 -6.55 11.54
CA CYS A 220 -2.91 -6.51 11.63
C CYS A 220 -2.41 -5.19 12.25
N ASN A 221 -2.97 -4.06 11.83
CA ASN A 221 -2.63 -2.75 12.42
C ASN A 221 -3.07 -2.64 13.88
N PHE A 222 -4.22 -3.22 14.26
CA PHE A 222 -4.69 -3.24 15.64
C PHE A 222 -3.81 -4.10 16.55
N VAL A 223 -3.39 -5.29 16.09
CA VAL A 223 -2.45 -6.15 16.81
C VAL A 223 -1.11 -5.45 17.00
N LEU A 224 -0.57 -4.82 15.96
CA LEU A 224 0.68 -4.06 16.06
C LEU A 224 0.57 -2.91 17.07
N TRP A 225 -0.56 -2.20 17.11
CA TRP A 225 -0.81 -1.17 18.12
C TRP A 225 -0.81 -1.73 19.54
N ILE A 226 -1.43 -2.90 19.77
CA ILE A 226 -1.41 -3.57 21.08
C ILE A 226 0.03 -3.94 21.48
N THR A 227 0.78 -4.58 20.57
CA THR A 227 2.16 -5.01 20.86
C THR A 227 3.06 -3.83 21.20
N VAL A 228 2.98 -2.74 20.42
CA VAL A 228 3.74 -1.51 20.68
C VAL A 228 3.33 -0.86 22.01
N LYS A 229 2.03 -0.87 22.34
CA LYS A 229 1.56 -0.34 23.62
C LYS A 229 2.07 -1.17 24.81
N TYR A 230 2.03 -2.49 24.70
CA TYR A 230 2.48 -3.42 25.74
C TYR A 230 4.00 -3.31 26.00
N GLU A 231 4.80 -3.12 24.94
CA GLU A 231 6.25 -2.90 25.06
C GLU A 231 6.58 -1.58 25.78
N ASN A 232 5.83 -0.50 25.49
CA ASN A 232 6.02 0.80 26.12
C ASN A 232 5.65 0.83 27.61
N ASP A 233 4.68 0.00 28.03
CA ASP A 233 4.29 -0.11 29.44
C ASP A 233 5.39 -0.79 30.31
N HIS A 234 6.38 -1.46 29.70
CA HIS A 234 7.46 -2.17 30.42
C HIS A 234 8.75 -1.36 30.64
N TYR A 235 8.89 -0.16 30.05
CA TYR A 235 10.10 0.69 30.18
C TYR A 235 9.89 2.05 30.89
N THR A 236 8.65 2.46 31.13
CA THR A 236 8.18 3.68 31.85
C THR A 236 8.78 5.05 31.52
N SER A 237 7.86 6.02 31.45
CA SER A 237 7.96 7.48 31.52
C SER A 237 8.50 8.25 30.30
N ASP A 238 7.57 9.02 29.73
CA ASP A 238 7.72 10.21 28.90
C ASP A 238 8.26 10.05 27.48
N ILE A 239 7.39 9.56 26.58
CA ILE A 239 7.07 10.27 25.33
C ILE A 239 5.55 10.16 25.10
N ASP A 240 4.88 11.31 25.24
CA ASP A 240 3.45 11.54 25.07
C ASP A 240 2.91 11.00 23.73
N LEU A 241 2.19 9.87 23.75
CA LEU A 241 1.44 9.36 22.58
C LEU A 241 -0.08 9.60 22.68
N PHE A 242 -0.59 10.19 23.76
CA PHE A 242 -2.03 10.29 24.01
C PHE A 242 -2.51 11.58 24.70
N LYS A 243 -1.90 12.72 24.40
CA LYS A 243 -2.39 14.01 24.89
C LYS A 243 -3.12 14.81 23.82
N ASN A 244 -4.42 14.53 23.62
CA ASN A 244 -5.43 15.58 23.72
C ASN A 244 -6.89 15.11 23.58
N LYS A 245 -7.70 15.52 24.56
CA LYS A 245 -9.18 15.63 24.54
C LYS A 245 -9.74 16.48 23.36
N MET A 246 -8.87 17.04 22.52
CA MET A 246 -9.21 17.85 21.34
C MET A 246 -9.54 16.99 20.10
N VAL A 247 -9.05 15.74 20.04
CA VAL A 247 -9.28 14.80 18.92
C VAL A 247 -10.77 14.46 18.80
N CYS A 248 -11.47 14.27 19.92
CA CYS A 248 -12.93 14.07 19.91
C CYS A 248 -13.72 15.36 19.59
N LYS A 249 -13.18 16.55 19.92
CA LYS A 249 -13.85 17.84 19.64
C LYS A 249 -13.81 18.23 18.16
N ILE A 250 -12.74 17.88 17.44
CA ILE A 250 -12.64 18.16 16.00
C ILE A 250 -13.52 17.19 15.19
N ILE A 251 -13.60 15.92 15.64
CA ILE A 251 -14.47 14.89 15.03
C ILE A 251 -15.96 15.26 15.12
N PHE A 252 -16.42 15.89 16.21
CA PHE A 252 -17.81 16.36 16.34
C PHE A 252 -18.03 17.84 15.95
N GLY A 253 -16.98 18.66 15.87
CA GLY A 253 -17.09 20.10 15.62
C GLY A 253 -17.23 20.48 14.13
N TYR A 254 -16.53 19.80 13.22
CA TYR A 254 -16.48 20.20 11.80
C TYR A 254 -17.51 19.53 10.89
N TRP A 255 -18.40 18.70 11.46
CA TRP A 255 -19.61 18.25 10.77
C TRP A 255 -20.83 19.14 11.10
N PHE A 256 -20.71 20.13 12.00
CA PHE A 256 -21.79 21.07 12.33
C PHE A 256 -21.35 22.54 12.53
N SER A 257 -20.21 22.96 11.96
CA SER A 257 -19.90 24.39 11.81
C SER A 257 -18.99 24.68 10.63
#